data_AF-A0AAD3MXZ6-F1
#
_entry.id   AF-A0AAD3MXZ6-F1
#
_cell.length_a   1.000
_cell.length_b   1.000
_cell.length_c   1.000
_cell.angle_alpha   90.00
_cell.angle_beta   90.00
_cell.angle_gamma   90.00
#
_symmetry.space_group_name_H-M   'P 1'
#
loop_
_entity.id
_entity.type
_entity.pdbx_description
1 polymer ?
#
loop_
_entity_poly.entity_id
_entity_poly.type
_entity_poly.pdbx_seq_one_letter_code
_entity_poly.pdbx_strand_id
1 'polypeptide(L)'
;MLYIMFRAVGGGGTEVTDPAPRRARPRLQTGSSANGEAERIEELASFSFSEVAKSTVTMSDTEEVPTAPKIPDGEKVDFDDIQKKRQNKDLIELQALIDAHFECRKKEEEELIALKERIEKRRAERAEQQRVRAEKEKERQARREEERRIKEEADAKKKADEEAKKKSALSSMGSNYSSHLQRADQKRGGKKETEREKKKKILAARRKALNIDHLNEDKLKDKINELHEWMCQLESEKFDHMERLKRQKYEVTTLRKRVEELSKFSKKGAAARRRK
;
A
#
# COMPACT_ATOMS: atom_id res chain seq x y z
N MET A 1 16.83 39.07 48.04
CA MET A 1 16.41 37.93 48.87
C MET A 1 15.70 36.94 47.95
N LEU A 2 16.40 36.18 47.10
CA LEU A 2 16.91 34.84 47.41
C LEU A 2 16.19 34.17 48.58
N TYR A 3 15.32 33.19 48.28
CA TYR A 3 15.28 31.97 49.08
C TYR A 3 14.94 30.76 48.21
N ILE A 4 15.87 29.82 48.25
CA ILE A 4 15.91 28.51 47.61
C ILE A 4 15.17 27.55 48.55
N MET A 5 14.31 26.68 48.02
CA MET A 5 13.91 25.44 48.68
C MET A 5 13.94 24.32 47.65
N PHE A 6 15.07 23.61 47.67
CA PHE A 6 15.27 22.32 47.07
C PHE A 6 15.17 21.28 48.20
N ARG A 7 14.78 20.05 47.83
CA ARG A 7 15.04 18.75 48.50
C ARG A 7 13.90 18.16 49.35
N ALA A 8 13.36 17.02 48.87
CA ALA A 8 13.41 15.76 49.61
C ALA A 8 13.04 14.57 48.70
N VAL A 9 14.02 13.66 48.58
CA VAL A 9 13.95 12.29 48.08
C VAL A 9 13.35 11.40 49.17
N GLY A 10 12.51 10.43 48.80
CA GLY A 10 12.08 9.34 49.67
C GLY A 10 11.24 8.32 48.90
N GLY A 11 11.84 7.17 48.61
CA GLY A 11 11.22 6.04 47.93
C GLY A 11 10.48 5.07 48.87
N GLY A 12 9.87 4.07 48.24
CA GLY A 12 9.03 3.02 48.83
C GLY A 12 7.70 3.02 48.09
N GLY A 13 7.34 2.06 47.23
CA GLY A 13 7.50 0.63 47.35
C GLY A 13 6.15 0.01 46.97
N THR A 14 6.11 -0.53 45.75
CA THR A 14 5.36 -1.75 45.38
C THR A 14 3.84 -1.82 45.62
N GLU A 15 3.08 -1.72 44.53
CA GLU A 15 1.98 -2.65 44.23
C GLU A 15 1.82 -2.72 42.70
N VAL A 16 2.60 -3.62 42.09
CA VAL A 16 2.43 -4.00 40.69
C VAL A 16 1.34 -5.06 40.67
N THR A 17 0.15 -4.69 40.23
CA THR A 17 -0.93 -5.63 39.92
C THR A 17 -0.48 -6.52 38.76
N ASP A 18 -0.29 -7.81 39.03
CA ASP A 18 0.04 -8.85 38.06
C ASP A 18 -1.00 -8.96 36.94
N PRO A 19 -0.60 -8.89 35.64
CA PRO A 19 -1.41 -9.43 34.57
C PRO A 19 -1.18 -10.94 34.44
N ALA A 20 -2.28 -11.68 34.53
CA ALA A 20 -2.45 -13.13 34.33
C ALA A 20 -1.50 -13.79 33.31
N PRO A 21 -1.15 -15.09 33.50
CA PRO A 21 -0.21 -15.79 32.65
C PRO A 21 -0.72 -15.83 31.20
N ARG A 22 0.02 -15.14 30.32
CA ARG A 22 -0.16 -15.26 28.88
C ARG A 22 0.04 -16.72 28.52
N ARG A 23 -1.05 -17.41 28.15
CA ARG A 23 -0.99 -18.66 27.39
C ARG A 23 0.05 -18.49 26.30
N ALA A 24 1.00 -19.43 26.27
CA ALA A 24 2.06 -19.50 25.28
C ALA A 24 1.46 -19.24 23.88
N ARG A 25 1.81 -18.11 23.28
CA ARG A 25 1.64 -17.93 21.85
C ARG A 25 2.54 -18.98 21.20
N PRO A 26 2.06 -19.77 20.23
CA PRO A 26 2.96 -20.58 19.45
C PRO A 26 3.97 -19.63 18.81
N ARG A 27 5.25 -19.88 19.10
CA ARG A 27 6.39 -19.26 18.43
C ARG A 27 6.13 -19.46 16.94
N LEU A 28 5.76 -18.38 16.24
CA LEU A 28 5.80 -18.37 14.78
C LEU A 28 7.26 -18.63 14.44
N GLN A 29 7.54 -19.88 14.05
CA GLN A 29 8.76 -20.20 13.35
C GLN A 29 8.72 -19.34 12.10
N THR A 30 9.45 -18.22 12.11
CA THR A 30 10.04 -17.68 10.89
C THR A 30 11.14 -18.66 10.50
N GLY A 31 10.72 -19.85 10.07
CA GLY A 31 11.56 -20.82 9.42
C GLY A 31 11.88 -20.26 8.04
N SER A 32 13.15 -19.94 7.85
CA SER A 32 13.91 -20.26 6.65
C SER A 32 13.07 -20.43 5.38
N SER A 33 12.73 -19.33 4.71
CA SER A 33 12.21 -19.41 3.33
C SER A 33 12.98 -18.51 2.36
N ALA A 34 13.86 -17.64 2.85
CA ALA A 34 14.77 -16.85 2.02
C ALA A 34 16.05 -17.62 1.64
N ASN A 35 16.47 -18.62 2.44
CA ASN A 35 17.64 -19.45 2.10
C ASN A 35 17.32 -20.54 1.08
N GLY A 36 16.06 -21.00 0.99
CA GLY A 36 15.66 -22.06 0.05
C GLY A 36 15.39 -21.60 -1.38
N GLU A 37 15.29 -20.28 -1.62
CA GLU A 37 15.20 -19.72 -2.98
C GLU A 37 16.60 -19.41 -3.54
N ALA A 38 17.55 -19.03 -2.68
CA ALA A 38 18.95 -18.83 -3.08
C ALA A 38 19.66 -20.15 -3.36
N GLU A 39 19.47 -21.18 -2.51
CA GLU A 39 20.06 -22.52 -2.75
C GLU A 39 19.46 -23.22 -3.98
N ARG A 40 18.17 -23.00 -4.29
CA ARG A 40 17.57 -23.54 -5.52
C ARG A 40 18.08 -22.89 -6.81
N ILE A 41 18.50 -21.63 -6.75
CA ILE A 41 19.07 -20.94 -7.91
C ILE A 41 20.51 -21.41 -8.14
N GLU A 42 21.28 -21.69 -7.08
CA GLU A 42 22.59 -22.35 -7.22
C GLU A 42 22.49 -23.80 -7.67
N GLU A 43 21.51 -24.57 -7.17
CA GLU A 43 21.32 -25.98 -7.57
C GLU A 43 20.85 -26.10 -9.03
N LEU A 44 20.02 -25.16 -9.52
CA LEU A 44 19.62 -25.09 -10.93
C LEU A 44 20.74 -24.55 -11.84
N ALA A 45 21.60 -23.65 -11.33
CA ALA A 45 22.79 -23.20 -12.05
C ALA A 45 23.87 -24.28 -12.13
N SER A 46 24.05 -25.11 -11.08
CA SER A 46 24.95 -26.26 -11.12
C SER A 46 24.41 -27.39 -11.99
N PHE A 47 23.08 -27.58 -12.03
CA PHE A 47 22.44 -28.53 -12.94
C PHE A 47 22.65 -28.10 -14.40
N SER A 48 22.43 -26.83 -14.74
CA SER A 48 22.64 -26.26 -16.08
C SER A 48 24.11 -26.26 -16.54
N PHE A 49 25.08 -26.04 -15.65
CA PHE A 49 26.50 -26.13 -16.00
C PHE A 49 26.97 -27.57 -16.21
N SER A 50 26.40 -28.54 -15.48
CA SER A 50 26.74 -29.96 -15.62
C SER A 50 26.12 -30.63 -16.86
N GLU A 51 25.02 -30.10 -17.39
CA GLU A 51 24.33 -30.68 -18.56
C GLU A 51 24.97 -30.23 -19.88
N VAL A 52 25.47 -28.99 -19.95
CA VAL A 52 26.31 -28.51 -21.08
C VAL A 52 27.67 -29.22 -21.13
N ALA A 53 28.20 -29.65 -19.98
CA ALA A 53 29.44 -30.44 -19.91
C ALA A 53 29.25 -31.94 -20.20
N LYS A 54 28.02 -32.46 -20.19
CA LYS A 54 27.71 -33.87 -20.53
C LYS A 54 27.36 -34.07 -22.00
N SER A 55 26.84 -33.05 -22.69
CA SER A 55 26.59 -33.16 -24.15
C SER A 55 27.87 -33.12 -24.99
N THR A 56 29.02 -32.79 -24.40
CA THR A 56 30.33 -32.81 -25.06
C THR A 56 31.13 -34.08 -24.79
N VAL A 57 30.62 -35.02 -23.98
CA VAL A 57 31.30 -36.28 -23.65
C VAL A 57 30.30 -37.45 -23.73
N THR A 58 29.91 -37.83 -24.93
CA THR A 58 29.46 -39.21 -25.27
C THR A 58 29.39 -39.35 -26.80
N MET A 59 30.57 -39.43 -27.44
CA MET A 59 30.72 -40.24 -28.65
C MET A 59 31.76 -41.29 -28.32
N SER A 60 31.25 -42.49 -28.10
CA SER A 60 31.90 -43.77 -27.86
C SER A 60 33.27 -43.94 -28.53
N ASP A 61 34.28 -44.16 -27.69
CA ASP A 61 35.46 -44.93 -28.02
C ASP A 61 35.03 -46.35 -28.45
N THR A 62 35.21 -46.66 -29.72
CA THR A 62 35.41 -48.03 -30.20
C THR A 62 36.72 -47.97 -30.99
N GLU A 63 37.82 -48.29 -30.33
CA GLU A 63 39.11 -48.46 -31.01
C GLU A 63 39.03 -49.71 -31.92
N GLU A 64 38.69 -49.51 -33.19
CA GLU A 64 39.14 -50.40 -34.26
C GLU A 64 40.42 -49.83 -34.87
N VAL A 65 41.49 -50.60 -34.71
CA VAL A 65 42.82 -50.37 -35.30
C VAL A 65 42.68 -50.25 -36.83
N PRO A 66 43.11 -49.14 -37.48
CA PRO A 66 43.12 -49.07 -38.92
C PRO A 66 44.32 -49.88 -39.43
N THR A 67 44.08 -51.14 -39.81
CA THR A 67 45.05 -51.90 -40.61
C THR A 67 45.25 -51.19 -41.95
N ALA A 68 46.51 -50.87 -42.25
CA ALA A 68 46.94 -50.18 -43.46
C ALA A 68 46.29 -50.77 -44.74
N PRO A 69 45.66 -49.94 -45.59
CA PRO A 69 45.09 -50.39 -46.85
C PRO A 69 46.21 -50.92 -47.78
N LYS A 70 46.15 -52.21 -48.11
CA LYS A 70 46.94 -52.77 -49.21
C LYS A 70 46.40 -52.21 -50.51
N ILE A 71 47.24 -51.42 -51.18
CA ILE A 71 47.03 -50.88 -52.52
C ILE A 71 47.03 -52.06 -53.52
N PRO A 72 45.97 -52.30 -54.30
CA PRO A 72 46.10 -52.93 -55.60
C PRO A 72 46.45 -51.84 -56.62
N ASP A 73 47.56 -52.07 -57.31
CA ASP A 73 48.14 -51.22 -58.34
C ASP A 73 47.12 -50.79 -59.42
N GLY A 74 47.22 -49.51 -59.81
CA GLY A 74 47.08 -49.15 -61.22
C GLY A 74 45.77 -48.53 -61.69
N GLU A 75 45.17 -47.60 -60.94
CA GLU A 75 44.19 -46.67 -61.51
C GLU A 75 44.71 -45.24 -61.35
N LYS A 76 44.82 -44.51 -62.48
CA LYS A 76 45.29 -43.12 -62.51
C LYS A 76 44.47 -42.31 -61.52
N VAL A 77 45.14 -41.83 -60.48
CA VAL A 77 44.54 -40.94 -59.48
C VAL A 77 44.29 -39.60 -60.17
N ASP A 78 43.07 -39.38 -60.64
CA ASP A 78 42.67 -38.12 -61.26
C ASP A 78 42.61 -37.02 -60.20
N PHE A 79 43.60 -36.11 -60.21
CA PHE A 79 43.70 -35.00 -59.27
C PHE A 79 42.47 -34.08 -59.29
N ASP A 80 41.79 -33.98 -60.43
CA ASP A 80 40.53 -33.27 -60.57
C ASP A 80 39.39 -33.92 -59.77
N ASP A 81 39.37 -35.25 -59.65
CA ASP A 81 38.36 -35.97 -58.89
C ASP A 81 38.57 -35.80 -57.37
N ILE A 82 39.84 -35.76 -56.93
CA ILE A 82 40.17 -35.42 -55.53
C ILE A 82 39.72 -34.00 -55.20
N GLN A 83 39.98 -33.04 -56.09
CA GLN A 83 39.60 -31.65 -55.85
C GLN A 83 38.07 -31.47 -55.84
N LYS A 84 37.34 -32.13 -56.74
CA LYS A 84 35.87 -32.15 -56.74
C LYS A 84 35.29 -32.81 -55.49
N LYS A 85 35.85 -33.95 -55.07
CA LYS A 85 35.43 -34.63 -53.82
C LYS A 85 35.67 -33.75 -52.59
N ARG A 86 36.77 -33.00 -52.55
CA ARG A 86 37.03 -32.03 -51.48
C ARG A 86 36.01 -30.89 -51.50
N GLN A 87 35.78 -30.27 -52.65
CA GLN A 87 34.79 -29.19 -52.77
C GLN A 87 33.38 -29.66 -52.39
N ASN A 88 32.97 -30.86 -52.83
CA ASN A 88 31.68 -31.42 -52.45
C ASN A 88 31.59 -31.70 -50.94
N LYS A 89 32.66 -32.20 -50.32
CA LYS A 89 32.72 -32.39 -48.87
C LYS A 89 32.59 -31.06 -48.13
N ASP A 90 33.36 -30.04 -48.53
CA ASP A 90 33.32 -28.72 -47.90
C ASP A 90 31.93 -28.06 -48.05
N LEU A 91 31.26 -28.26 -49.20
CA LEU A 91 29.89 -27.77 -49.42
C LEU A 91 28.86 -28.49 -48.53
N ILE A 92 29.00 -29.82 -48.37
CA ILE A 92 28.10 -30.61 -47.51
C ILE A 92 28.32 -30.24 -46.04
N GLU A 93 29.58 -30.08 -45.59
CA GLU A 93 29.90 -29.65 -44.23
C GLU A 93 29.40 -28.24 -43.95
N LEU A 94 29.52 -27.33 -44.93
CA LEU A 94 28.99 -25.97 -44.80
C LEU A 94 27.46 -25.98 -44.69
N GLN A 95 26.77 -26.77 -45.50
CA GLN A 95 25.32 -26.93 -45.41
C GLN A 95 24.90 -27.52 -44.05
N ALA A 96 25.61 -28.54 -43.56
CA ALA A 96 25.34 -29.13 -42.26
C ALA A 96 25.56 -28.14 -41.10
N LEU A 97 26.58 -27.29 -41.17
CA LEU A 97 26.83 -26.23 -40.20
C LEU A 97 25.74 -25.15 -40.21
N ILE A 98 25.27 -24.78 -41.40
CA ILE A 98 24.17 -23.82 -41.57
C ILE A 98 22.89 -24.39 -40.94
N ASP A 99 22.52 -25.62 -41.27
CA ASP A 99 21.31 -26.26 -40.75
C ASP A 99 21.39 -26.48 -39.23
N ALA A 100 22.55 -26.91 -38.73
CA ALA A 100 22.79 -27.05 -37.29
C ALA A 100 22.66 -25.71 -36.56
N HIS A 101 23.13 -24.60 -37.14
CA HIS A 101 23.01 -23.27 -36.54
C HIS A 101 21.54 -22.83 -36.45
N PHE A 102 20.77 -22.99 -37.53
CA PHE A 102 19.36 -22.62 -37.56
C PHE A 102 18.52 -23.50 -36.63
N GLU A 103 18.74 -24.81 -36.63
CA GLU A 103 18.03 -25.74 -35.73
C GLU A 103 18.39 -25.49 -34.27
N CYS A 104 19.65 -25.16 -33.95
CA CYS A 104 20.05 -24.77 -32.60
C CYS A 104 19.34 -23.49 -32.16
N ARG A 105 19.40 -22.42 -32.97
CA ARG A 105 18.72 -21.15 -32.69
C ARG A 105 17.22 -21.32 -32.52
N LYS A 106 16.58 -22.10 -33.40
CA LYS A 106 15.15 -22.35 -33.35
C LYS A 106 14.74 -23.05 -32.06
N LYS A 107 15.48 -24.08 -31.64
CA LYS A 107 15.23 -24.77 -30.36
C LYS A 107 15.41 -23.84 -29.16
N GLU A 108 16.47 -23.04 -29.14
CA GLU A 108 16.70 -22.04 -28.09
C GLU A 108 15.58 -20.98 -28.04
N GLU A 109 15.09 -20.52 -29.20
CA GLU A 109 13.98 -19.56 -29.27
C GLU A 109 12.67 -20.16 -28.78
N GLU A 110 12.35 -21.40 -29.18
CA GLU A 110 11.17 -22.12 -28.72
C GLU A 110 11.21 -22.34 -27.19
N GLU A 111 12.35 -22.71 -26.63
CA GLU A 111 12.54 -22.85 -25.18
C GLU A 111 12.39 -21.51 -24.45
N LEU A 112 12.94 -20.43 -25.01
CA LEU A 112 12.84 -19.09 -24.45
C LEU A 112 11.39 -18.59 -24.46
N ILE A 113 10.65 -18.85 -25.54
CA ILE A 113 9.22 -18.54 -25.65
C ILE A 113 8.43 -19.33 -24.62
N ALA A 114 8.62 -20.65 -24.55
CA ALA A 114 7.93 -21.51 -23.58
C ALA A 114 8.20 -21.10 -22.12
N LEU A 115 9.43 -20.66 -21.81
CA LEU A 115 9.79 -20.14 -20.50
C LEU A 115 9.10 -18.81 -20.20
N LYS A 116 9.07 -17.87 -21.16
CA LYS A 116 8.37 -16.59 -21.04
C LYS A 116 6.87 -16.81 -20.81
N GLU A 117 6.23 -17.67 -21.58
CA GLU A 117 4.81 -18.02 -21.40
C GLU A 117 4.54 -18.60 -20.01
N ARG A 118 5.42 -19.46 -19.49
CA ARG A 118 5.28 -20.03 -18.13
C ARG A 118 5.45 -18.97 -17.04
N ILE A 119 6.32 -17.97 -17.25
CA ILE A 119 6.48 -16.84 -16.33
C ILE A 119 5.26 -15.93 -16.39
N GLU A 120 4.78 -15.62 -17.58
CA GLU A 120 3.61 -14.77 -17.80
C GLU A 120 2.35 -15.41 -17.21
N LYS A 121 2.13 -16.71 -17.43
CA LYS A 121 1.05 -17.48 -16.81
C LYS A 121 1.09 -17.39 -15.28
N ARG A 122 2.26 -17.56 -14.66
CA ARG A 122 2.43 -17.42 -13.20
C ARG A 122 2.18 -15.99 -12.71
N ARG A 123 2.56 -14.97 -13.49
CA ARG A 123 2.26 -13.57 -13.17
C ARG A 123 0.77 -13.29 -13.24
N ALA A 124 0.11 -13.73 -14.31
CA ALA A 124 -1.34 -13.61 -14.49
C ALA A 124 -2.10 -14.30 -13.36
N GLU A 125 -1.68 -15.51 -12.97
CA GLU A 125 -2.30 -16.25 -11.86
C GLU A 125 -2.16 -15.51 -10.53
N ARG A 126 -0.99 -14.95 -10.22
CA ARG A 126 -0.82 -14.13 -9.00
C ARG A 126 -1.68 -12.87 -9.03
N ALA A 127 -1.76 -12.20 -10.18
CA ALA A 127 -2.60 -11.02 -10.36
C ALA A 127 -4.09 -11.37 -10.17
N GLU A 128 -4.54 -12.49 -10.71
CA GLU A 128 -5.91 -12.97 -10.55
C GLU A 128 -6.21 -13.36 -9.10
N GLN A 129 -5.29 -14.06 -8.43
CA GLN A 129 -5.43 -14.37 -7.01
C GLN A 129 -5.53 -13.10 -6.14
N GLN A 130 -4.80 -12.04 -6.48
CA GLN A 130 -4.91 -10.74 -5.79
C GLN A 130 -6.26 -10.09 -6.07
N ARG A 131 -6.73 -10.12 -7.32
CA ARG A 131 -8.04 -9.57 -7.72
C ARG A 131 -9.18 -10.27 -6.98
N VAL A 132 -9.19 -11.61 -6.95
CA VAL A 132 -10.18 -12.42 -6.23
C VAL A 132 -10.15 -12.15 -4.72
N ARG A 133 -8.96 -12.02 -4.12
CA ARG A 133 -8.84 -11.66 -2.70
C ARG A 133 -9.42 -10.27 -2.42
N ALA A 134 -9.09 -9.28 -3.25
CA ALA A 134 -9.59 -7.91 -3.13
C ALA A 134 -11.12 -7.84 -3.33
N GLU A 135 -11.66 -8.57 -4.30
CA GLU A 135 -13.10 -8.65 -4.56
C GLU A 135 -13.85 -9.29 -3.38
N LYS A 136 -13.35 -10.41 -2.85
CA LYS A 136 -13.93 -11.09 -1.68
C LYS A 136 -13.86 -10.23 -0.42
N GLU A 137 -12.80 -9.43 -0.25
CA GLU A 137 -12.71 -8.47 0.85
C GLU A 137 -13.71 -7.31 0.67
N LYS A 138 -13.83 -6.77 -0.54
CA LYS A 138 -14.80 -5.72 -0.88
C LYS A 138 -16.23 -6.21 -0.69
N GLU A 139 -16.55 -7.43 -1.09
CA GLU A 139 -17.87 -8.05 -0.88
C GLU A 139 -18.17 -8.22 0.61
N ARG A 140 -17.22 -8.73 1.40
CA ARG A 140 -17.37 -8.84 2.87
C ARG A 140 -17.56 -7.48 3.53
N GLN A 141 -16.92 -6.44 3.02
CA GLN A 141 -17.10 -5.09 3.53
C GLN A 141 -18.47 -4.53 3.13
N ALA A 142 -18.87 -4.69 1.87
CA ALA A 142 -20.19 -4.30 1.37
C ALA A 142 -21.32 -4.98 2.14
N ARG A 143 -21.24 -6.30 2.42
CA ARG A 143 -22.24 -7.01 3.23
C ARG A 143 -22.36 -6.47 4.65
N ARG A 144 -21.24 -6.09 5.29
CA ARG A 144 -21.25 -5.47 6.63
C ARG A 144 -21.78 -4.04 6.61
N GLU A 145 -21.60 -3.32 5.52
CA GLU A 145 -22.12 -1.96 5.34
C GLU A 145 -23.62 -2.00 5.00
N GLU A 146 -24.06 -2.95 4.19
CA GLU A 146 -25.47 -3.17 3.86
C GLU A 146 -26.26 -3.68 5.07
N GLU A 147 -25.75 -4.63 5.85
CA GLU A 147 -26.39 -5.06 7.10
C GLU A 147 -26.48 -3.92 8.12
N ARG A 148 -25.46 -3.06 8.19
CA ARG A 148 -25.51 -1.83 8.98
C ARG A 148 -26.53 -0.84 8.43
N ARG A 149 -26.62 -0.68 7.10
CA ARG A 149 -27.59 0.21 6.45
C ARG A 149 -29.03 -0.25 6.66
N ILE A 150 -29.30 -1.55 6.54
CA ILE A 150 -30.63 -2.15 6.79
C ILE A 150 -31.01 -2.00 8.27
N LYS A 151 -30.06 -2.21 9.19
CA LYS A 151 -30.30 -1.99 10.62
C LYS A 151 -30.53 -0.52 10.95
N GLU A 152 -29.75 0.39 10.35
CA GLU A 152 -29.93 1.83 10.50
C GLU A 152 -31.26 2.31 9.90
N GLU A 153 -31.70 1.72 8.78
CA GLU A 153 -33.00 2.01 8.15
C GLU A 153 -34.18 1.46 8.97
N ALA A 154 -34.06 0.26 9.54
CA ALA A 154 -35.06 -0.32 10.44
C ALA A 154 -35.16 0.45 11.77
N ASP A 155 -34.02 0.84 12.36
CA ASP A 155 -33.98 1.64 13.57
C ASP A 155 -34.48 3.07 13.31
N ALA A 156 -34.19 3.65 12.13
CA ALA A 156 -34.72 4.95 11.72
C ALA A 156 -36.24 4.90 11.51
N LYS A 157 -36.77 3.84 10.88
CA LYS A 157 -38.21 3.64 10.69
C LYS A 157 -38.93 3.45 12.02
N LYS A 158 -38.40 2.59 12.90
CA LYS A 158 -38.99 2.37 14.24
C LYS A 158 -38.95 3.65 15.08
N LYS A 159 -37.87 4.43 14.98
CA LYS A 159 -37.75 5.71 15.67
C LYS A 159 -38.69 6.77 15.09
N ALA A 160 -38.90 6.80 13.78
CA ALA A 160 -39.89 7.68 13.15
C ALA A 160 -41.32 7.32 13.56
N ASP A 161 -41.65 6.03 13.66
CA ASP A 161 -42.95 5.56 14.12
C ASP A 161 -43.18 5.85 15.62
N GLU A 162 -42.15 5.65 16.46
CA GLU A 162 -42.19 6.03 17.87
C GLU A 162 -42.24 7.55 18.07
N GLU A 163 -41.57 8.35 17.24
CA GLU A 163 -41.61 9.80 17.27
C GLU A 163 -42.94 10.35 16.76
N ALA A 164 -43.56 9.73 15.75
CA ALA A 164 -44.91 10.08 15.30
C ALA A 164 -45.95 9.77 16.39
N LYS A 165 -45.87 8.60 17.04
CA LYS A 165 -46.72 8.25 18.18
C LYS A 165 -46.45 9.15 19.39
N LYS A 166 -45.20 9.48 19.67
CA LYS A 166 -44.81 10.37 20.77
C LYS A 166 -45.14 11.83 20.52
N LYS A 167 -45.07 12.31 19.28
CA LYS A 167 -45.53 13.65 18.86
C LYS A 167 -47.05 13.73 18.95
N SER A 168 -47.76 12.69 18.53
CA SER A 168 -49.21 12.57 18.73
C SER A 168 -49.58 12.61 20.22
N ALA A 169 -48.85 11.90 21.08
CA ALA A 169 -49.07 11.90 22.52
C ALA A 169 -48.62 13.20 23.24
N LEU A 170 -47.51 13.82 22.83
CA LEU A 170 -46.96 15.03 23.45
C LEU A 170 -47.60 16.33 22.94
N SER A 171 -48.18 16.33 21.74
CA SER A 171 -49.11 17.40 21.32
C SER A 171 -50.35 17.47 22.23
N SER A 172 -50.61 16.42 23.02
CA SER A 172 -51.66 16.42 24.05
C SER A 172 -51.19 16.86 25.45
N MET A 173 -49.89 16.99 25.75
CA MET A 173 -49.39 17.22 27.13
C MET A 173 -48.24 18.24 27.28
N GLY A 174 -48.22 19.28 26.46
CA GLY A 174 -47.58 20.55 26.85
C GLY A 174 -46.13 20.76 26.41
N SER A 175 -45.87 22.01 26.04
CA SER A 175 -44.78 22.52 25.21
C SER A 175 -43.34 22.47 25.79
N ASN A 176 -43.11 21.90 26.98
CA ASN A 176 -41.81 22.03 27.66
C ASN A 176 -40.91 20.77 27.59
N TYR A 177 -41.46 19.60 27.24
CA TYR A 177 -40.67 18.36 27.10
C TYR A 177 -40.02 18.20 25.70
N SER A 178 -40.45 19.00 24.73
CA SER A 178 -40.00 18.97 23.33
C SER A 178 -38.51 19.33 23.13
N SER A 179 -37.96 20.20 23.99
CA SER A 179 -36.57 20.69 23.84
C SER A 179 -35.50 19.65 24.21
N HIS A 180 -35.79 18.76 25.16
CA HIS A 180 -34.84 17.71 25.58
C HIS A 180 -34.74 16.60 24.54
N LEU A 181 -35.85 16.29 23.85
CA LEU A 181 -35.87 15.29 22.79
C LEU A 181 -35.15 15.74 21.52
N GLN A 182 -35.30 17.01 21.11
CA GLN A 182 -34.57 17.56 19.95
C GLN A 182 -33.04 17.51 20.12
N ARG A 183 -32.54 17.71 21.35
CA ARG A 183 -31.09 17.57 21.65
C ARG A 183 -30.61 16.12 21.61
N ALA A 184 -31.45 15.17 22.02
CA ALA A 184 -31.15 13.74 21.96
C ALA A 184 -31.19 13.23 20.52
N ASP A 185 -32.11 13.74 19.71
CA ASP A 185 -32.31 13.32 18.33
C ASP A 185 -31.17 13.78 17.41
N GLN A 186 -30.66 14.99 17.62
CA GLN A 186 -29.50 15.53 16.91
C GLN A 186 -28.18 14.77 17.21
N LYS A 187 -28.14 13.98 18.29
CA LYS A 187 -27.06 13.05 18.65
C LYS A 187 -27.28 11.62 18.14
N ARG A 188 -28.50 11.25 17.73
CA ARG A 188 -28.91 9.86 17.48
C ARG A 188 -29.38 9.60 16.05
N GLY A 189 -29.37 10.60 15.17
CA GLY A 189 -29.64 10.48 13.73
C GLY A 189 -28.36 10.67 12.90
N GLY A 190 -27.77 9.56 12.45
CA GLY A 190 -26.52 9.51 11.67
C GLY A 190 -25.30 9.91 12.50
N LYS A 191 -24.25 9.08 12.49
CA LYS A 191 -22.97 9.44 13.09
C LYS A 191 -22.35 10.58 12.27
N LYS A 192 -22.81 11.81 12.50
CA LYS A 192 -22.21 13.01 11.93
C LYS A 192 -20.74 12.95 12.30
N GLU A 193 -19.88 12.93 11.28
CA GLU A 193 -18.44 12.89 11.45
C GLU A 193 -18.06 13.94 12.49
N THR A 194 -17.52 13.49 13.61
CA THR A 194 -17.18 14.40 14.71
C THR A 194 -16.12 15.38 14.21
N GLU A 195 -16.07 16.60 14.77
CA GLU A 195 -15.00 17.55 14.43
C GLU A 195 -13.59 16.96 14.64
N ARG A 196 -13.47 16.00 15.57
CA ARG A 196 -12.23 15.23 15.78
C ARG A 196 -11.91 14.30 14.59
N GLU A 197 -12.90 13.59 14.06
CA GLU A 197 -12.74 12.73 12.89
C GLU A 197 -12.44 13.56 11.64
N LYS A 198 -13.16 14.67 11.41
CA LYS A 198 -12.88 15.60 10.31
C LYS A 198 -11.46 16.16 10.37
N LYS A 199 -11.03 16.63 11.56
CA LYS A 199 -9.66 17.11 11.76
C LYS A 199 -8.63 16.02 11.43
N LYS A 200 -8.86 14.79 11.91
CA LYS A 200 -7.96 13.67 11.64
C LYS A 200 -7.91 13.35 10.14
N LYS A 201 -9.06 13.36 9.46
CA LYS A 201 -9.17 13.14 8.01
C LYS A 201 -8.43 14.22 7.21
N ILE A 202 -8.62 15.49 7.54
CA ILE A 202 -7.93 16.61 6.87
C ILE A 202 -6.42 16.53 7.10
N LEU A 203 -5.96 16.26 8.33
CA LEU A 203 -4.54 16.14 8.63
C LEU A 203 -3.90 14.94 7.94
N ALA A 204 -4.61 13.80 7.86
CA ALA A 204 -4.16 12.64 7.10
C ALA A 204 -4.05 12.96 5.60
N ALA A 205 -5.02 13.68 5.02
CA ALA A 205 -4.98 14.08 3.62
C ALA A 205 -3.83 15.06 3.31
N ARG A 206 -3.46 15.94 4.25
CA ARG A 206 -2.32 16.86 4.10
C ARG A 206 -0.96 16.17 4.28
N ARG A 207 -0.92 15.04 4.97
CA ARG A 207 0.33 14.32 5.25
C ARG A 207 0.77 13.55 4.01
N LYS A 208 1.82 14.04 3.34
CA LYS A 208 2.50 13.31 2.27
C LYS A 208 3.37 12.20 2.90
N ALA A 209 3.25 10.98 2.40
CA ALA A 209 4.15 9.90 2.80
C ALA A 209 5.58 10.25 2.34
N LEU A 210 6.55 10.00 3.20
CA LEU A 210 7.95 10.35 2.98
C LEU A 210 8.69 9.08 2.58
N ASN A 211 9.09 8.98 1.31
CA ASN A 211 9.90 7.87 0.81
C ASN A 211 11.31 8.40 0.50
N ILE A 212 12.30 8.00 1.31
CA ILE A 212 13.68 8.48 1.24
C ILE A 212 14.70 7.35 1.04
N ASP A 213 14.28 6.09 1.14
CA ASP A 213 15.19 4.93 1.22
C ASP A 213 15.93 4.64 -0.09
N HIS A 214 15.53 5.29 -1.19
CA HIS A 214 16.07 5.07 -2.54
C HIS A 214 16.57 6.37 -3.19
N LEU A 215 16.79 7.44 -2.42
CA LEU A 215 17.24 8.73 -2.94
C LEU A 215 18.76 8.88 -2.84
N ASN A 216 19.36 9.53 -3.85
CA ASN A 216 20.77 9.92 -3.87
C ASN A 216 20.99 11.23 -3.07
N GLU A 217 22.24 11.54 -2.69
CA GLU A 217 22.60 12.67 -1.82
C GLU A 217 22.05 14.02 -2.33
N ASP A 218 22.21 14.32 -3.62
CA ASP A 218 21.72 15.58 -4.19
C ASP A 218 20.19 15.69 -4.12
N LYS A 219 19.48 14.58 -4.38
CA LYS A 219 18.01 14.53 -4.27
C LYS A 219 17.54 14.65 -2.82
N LEU A 220 18.34 14.18 -1.86
CA LEU A 220 18.05 14.35 -0.43
C LEU A 220 18.21 15.81 -0.01
N LYS A 221 19.22 16.53 -0.52
CA LYS A 221 19.39 17.98 -0.28
C LYS A 221 18.20 18.78 -0.81
N ASP A 222 17.74 18.49 -2.02
CA ASP A 222 16.53 19.11 -2.58
C ASP A 222 15.30 18.82 -1.71
N LYS A 223 15.16 17.58 -1.24
CA LYS A 223 14.03 17.20 -0.40
C LYS A 223 14.04 17.87 0.97
N ILE A 224 15.23 18.09 1.55
CA ILE A 224 15.40 18.84 2.80
C ILE A 224 14.93 20.28 2.60
N ASN A 225 15.34 20.93 1.51
CA ASN A 225 14.93 22.30 1.22
C ASN A 225 13.41 22.39 1.02
N GLU A 226 12.81 21.48 0.26
CA GLU A 226 11.34 21.44 0.07
C GLU A 226 10.59 21.28 1.41
N LEU A 227 11.05 20.38 2.28
CA LEU A 227 10.43 20.16 3.60
C LEU A 227 10.62 21.36 4.53
N HIS A 228 11.77 22.01 4.47
CA HIS A 228 12.07 23.22 5.24
C HIS A 228 11.18 24.38 4.79
N GLU A 229 11.08 24.64 3.49
CA GLU A 229 10.18 25.65 2.92
C GLU A 229 8.72 25.38 3.31
N TRP A 230 8.28 24.11 3.22
CA TRP A 230 6.94 23.71 3.63
C TRP A 230 6.68 23.96 5.12
N MET A 231 7.67 23.69 5.98
CA MET A 231 7.58 23.99 7.41
C MET A 231 7.46 25.49 7.66
N CYS A 232 8.30 26.31 7.03
CA CYS A 232 8.26 27.77 7.15
C CYS A 232 6.91 28.34 6.68
N GLN A 233 6.35 27.82 5.58
CA GLN A 233 5.03 28.24 5.10
C GLN A 233 3.95 27.95 6.16
N LEU A 234 3.92 26.75 6.74
CA LEU A 234 2.94 26.39 7.77
C LEU A 234 3.08 27.25 9.03
N GLU A 235 4.30 27.63 9.41
CA GLU A 235 4.54 28.54 10.54
C GLU A 235 4.03 29.95 10.26
N SER A 236 4.25 30.46 9.04
CA SER A 236 3.72 31.75 8.60
C SER A 236 2.19 31.77 8.60
N GLU A 237 1.54 30.77 8.02
CA GLU A 237 0.07 30.65 8.01
C GLU A 237 -0.50 30.57 9.44
N LYS A 238 0.17 29.83 10.33
CA LYS A 238 -0.21 29.75 11.75
C LYS A 238 -0.12 31.12 12.42
N PHE A 239 0.93 31.88 12.16
CA PHE A 239 1.10 33.23 12.71
C PHE A 239 -0.03 34.16 12.26
N ASP A 240 -0.34 34.21 10.97
CA ASP A 240 -1.44 35.02 10.43
C ASP A 240 -2.79 34.66 11.04
N HIS A 241 -3.06 33.37 11.22
CA HIS A 241 -4.26 32.89 11.90
C HIS A 241 -4.31 33.32 13.37
N MET A 242 -3.18 33.29 14.07
CA MET A 242 -3.10 33.74 15.46
C MET A 242 -3.36 35.24 15.59
N GLU A 243 -2.76 36.07 14.75
CA GLU A 243 -2.97 37.52 14.76
C GLU A 243 -4.40 37.90 14.36
N ARG A 244 -4.95 37.24 13.34
CA ARG A 244 -6.36 37.40 12.95
C ARG A 244 -7.30 37.06 14.11
N LEU A 245 -7.03 35.96 14.83
CA LEU A 245 -7.85 35.57 15.98
C LEU A 245 -7.78 36.60 17.11
N LYS A 246 -6.61 37.18 17.39
CA LYS A 246 -6.46 38.26 18.38
C LYS A 246 -7.32 39.47 18.00
N ARG A 247 -7.25 39.89 16.73
CA ARG A 247 -8.07 40.99 16.21
C ARG A 247 -9.57 40.71 16.31
N GLN A 248 -10.01 39.52 15.89
CA GLN A 248 -11.41 39.11 15.98
C GLN A 248 -11.92 39.08 17.42
N LYS A 249 -11.09 38.63 18.39
CA LYS A 249 -11.46 38.67 19.81
C LYS A 249 -11.71 40.11 20.30
N TYR A 250 -10.87 41.04 19.87
CA TYR A 250 -11.06 42.47 20.18
C TYR A 250 -12.35 43.01 19.54
N GLU A 251 -12.56 42.76 18.25
CA GLU A 251 -13.76 43.19 17.52
C GLU A 251 -15.04 42.64 18.16
N VAL A 252 -15.09 41.34 18.50
CA VAL A 252 -16.22 40.73 19.20
C VAL A 252 -16.47 41.40 20.56
N THR A 253 -15.42 41.71 21.31
CA THR A 253 -15.55 42.37 22.62
C THR A 253 -16.12 43.78 22.47
N THR A 254 -15.63 44.55 21.52
CA THR A 254 -16.12 45.91 21.23
C THR A 254 -17.56 45.89 20.73
N LEU A 255 -17.90 44.97 19.82
CA LEU A 255 -19.27 44.81 19.32
C LEU A 255 -20.24 44.44 20.44
N ARG A 256 -19.85 43.57 21.38
CA ARG A 256 -20.67 43.24 22.55
C ARG A 256 -20.97 44.48 23.40
N LYS A 257 -19.97 45.32 23.68
CA LYS A 257 -20.18 46.58 24.41
C LYS A 257 -21.12 47.53 23.67
N ARG A 258 -20.94 47.69 22.36
CA ARG A 258 -21.80 48.53 21.52
C ARG A 258 -23.24 48.05 21.49
N VAL A 259 -23.46 46.74 21.41
CA VAL A 259 -24.81 46.15 21.51
C VAL A 259 -25.44 46.44 22.87
N GLU A 260 -24.67 46.32 23.96
CA GLU A 260 -25.16 46.63 25.31
C GLU A 260 -25.58 48.11 25.43
N GLU A 261 -24.75 49.03 24.93
CA GLU A 261 -25.06 50.46 24.89
C GLU A 261 -26.35 50.76 24.12
N LEU A 262 -26.47 50.24 22.88
CA LEU A 262 -27.66 50.43 22.05
C LEU A 262 -28.92 49.80 22.69
N SER A 263 -28.76 48.68 23.40
CA SER A 263 -29.89 48.01 24.09
C SER A 263 -30.47 48.86 25.22
N LYS A 264 -29.66 49.74 25.86
CA LYS A 264 -30.11 50.67 26.91
C LYS A 264 -31.07 51.73 26.36
N PHE A 265 -30.89 52.15 25.11
CA PHE A 265 -31.77 53.12 24.44
C PHE A 265 -33.02 52.46 23.83
N SER A 266 -32.92 51.19 23.40
CA SER A 266 -34.04 50.43 22.85
C SER A 266 -35.19 50.23 23.85
N LYS A 267 -34.89 49.93 25.12
CA LYS A 267 -35.93 49.75 26.16
C LYS A 267 -36.64 51.04 26.55
N LYS A 268 -35.97 52.21 26.50
CA LYS A 268 -36.59 53.51 26.78
C LYS A 268 -37.55 53.97 25.66
N GLY A 269 -37.28 53.57 24.41
CA GLY A 269 -38.16 53.87 23.27
C GLY A 269 -39.47 53.07 23.24
N ALA A 270 -39.52 51.88 23.85
CA ALA A 270 -40.74 51.09 23.96
C ALA A 270 -41.65 51.56 25.11
N ALA A 271 -41.07 52.00 26.23
CA ALA A 271 -41.83 52.58 27.34
C ALA A 271 -42.46 53.94 27.01
N ALA A 272 -41.77 54.77 26.20
CA ALA A 272 -42.31 56.05 25.72
C ALA A 272 -43.43 55.87 24.67
N ARG A 273 -43.37 54.85 23.82
CA ARG A 273 -44.42 54.57 22.81
C ARG A 273 -45.69 53.93 23.38
N ARG A 274 -45.63 53.31 24.58
CA ARG A 274 -46.80 52.74 25.28
C ARG A 274 -47.58 53.76 26.11
N ARG A 275 -47.10 55.00 26.23
CA ARG A 275 -47.71 56.07 27.04
C ARG A 275 -48.44 57.12 26.21
N LYS A 276 -48.77 56.83 24.95
CA LYS A 276 -49.53 57.73 24.08
C LYS A 276 -50.81 57.06 23.63
#